data_AF-A0A453MG28-F1
#
_entry.id   AF-A0A453MG28-F1
#
_cell.length_a   1.000
_cell.length_b   1.000
_cell.length_c   1.000
_cell.angle_alpha   90.00
_cell.angle_beta   90.00
_cell.angle_gamma   90.00
#
_symmetry.space_group_name_H-M   'P 1'
#
loop_
_entity.id
_entity.type
_entity.pdbx_description
1 polymer ?
#
loop_
_entity_poly.entity_id
_entity_poly.type
_entity_poly.pdbx_seq_one_letter_code
_entity_poly.pdbx_strand_id
1 'polypeptide(L)'
;MHYLGCSYGYLIFSYEEHCLLVNVYTGTKVKPPKLPPNNRLGYLCGIGILTAPLNSPNSRLLLCSKASMFEWQVGTNSWSEHPLALDRENIYQIVFFKGDIFVIDGLMRLHTIHLTPQFSMQEVAIKLEFAPLHSWLVVCGDMLLMVDQVLSYGELNGSVDTTIKVFRLDFSVEPAEWVKLENHALFVSVDRRNPTFSCMSPERWGGKSNCIYFARLSEGPDETWTAVDLGQPVLKDTVFPIYYDKKKLEVGLLQQALSPKAPDLHNRSVVH
;
A
#
# COMPACT_ATOMS: atom_id res chain seq x y z
N MET A 1 -4.41 -19.44 -2.96
CA MET A 1 -3.28 -18.61 -2.49
C MET A 1 -3.69 -17.16 -2.66
N HIS A 2 -3.57 -16.34 -1.63
CA HIS A 2 -4.02 -14.95 -1.59
C HIS A 2 -2.82 -14.02 -1.48
N TYR A 3 -2.82 -12.95 -2.26
CA TYR A 3 -1.82 -11.90 -2.12
C TYR A 3 -2.12 -11.06 -0.88
N LEU A 4 -1.11 -10.75 -0.08
CA LEU A 4 -1.28 -9.94 1.14
C LEU A 4 -0.57 -8.59 1.03
N GLY A 5 0.39 -8.44 0.13
CA GLY A 5 1.16 -7.20 -0.03
C GLY A 5 2.59 -7.47 -0.43
N CYS A 6 3.37 -6.40 -0.53
CA CYS A 6 4.79 -6.48 -0.81
C CYS A 6 5.59 -5.46 -0.02
N SER A 7 6.80 -5.83 0.37
CA SER A 7 7.72 -4.95 1.09
C SER A 7 9.13 -5.50 1.02
N TYR A 8 10.12 -4.60 0.97
CA TYR A 8 11.55 -4.94 0.96
C TYR A 8 11.97 -6.03 -0.05
N GLY A 9 11.38 -6.02 -1.25
CA GLY A 9 11.69 -6.99 -2.31
C GLY A 9 11.02 -8.35 -2.15
N TYR A 10 10.04 -8.49 -1.26
CA TYR A 10 9.26 -9.72 -1.10
C TYR A 10 7.79 -9.51 -1.45
N LEU A 11 7.22 -10.45 -2.20
CA LEU A 11 5.78 -10.65 -2.30
C LEU A 11 5.33 -11.56 -1.16
N ILE A 12 4.24 -11.19 -0.49
CA ILE A 12 3.71 -11.87 0.68
C ILE A 12 2.39 -12.53 0.30
N PHE A 13 2.26 -13.81 0.60
CA PHE A 13 1.07 -14.60 0.31
C PHE A 13 0.63 -15.43 1.50
N SER A 14 -0.67 -15.77 1.51
CA SER A 14 -1.21 -16.80 2.41
C SER A 14 -2.00 -17.87 1.65
N TYR A 15 -2.07 -19.05 2.25
CA TYR A 15 -2.96 -20.13 1.83
C TYR A 15 -3.27 -21.00 3.05
N GLU A 16 -4.52 -21.00 3.48
CA GLU A 16 -4.96 -21.69 4.71
C GLU A 16 -4.11 -21.25 5.92
N GLU A 17 -3.35 -22.16 6.52
CA GLU A 17 -2.45 -21.90 7.65
C GLU A 17 -1.01 -21.54 7.22
N HIS A 18 -0.75 -21.48 5.92
CA HIS A 18 0.58 -21.24 5.38
C HIS A 18 0.76 -19.80 4.94
N CYS A 19 1.91 -19.23 5.29
CA CYS A 19 2.42 -17.99 4.72
C CYS A 19 3.61 -18.30 3.80
N LEU A 20 3.77 -17.53 2.73
CA LEU A 20 4.89 -17.64 1.80
C LEU A 20 5.39 -16.25 1.42
N LEU A 21 6.70 -16.05 1.56
CA LEU A 21 7.40 -14.87 1.08
C LEU A 21 8.23 -15.27 -0.13
N VAL A 22 8.13 -14.52 -1.22
CA VAL A 22 8.87 -14.76 -2.46
C VAL A 22 9.71 -13.54 -2.77
N ASN A 23 11.03 -13.73 -2.82
CA ASN A 23 11.97 -12.67 -3.22
C ASN A 23 11.81 -12.39 -4.72
N VAL A 24 11.50 -11.15 -5.08
CA VAL A 24 11.24 -10.79 -6.49
C VAL A 24 12.49 -10.76 -7.36
N TYR A 25 13.67 -10.64 -6.76
CA TYR A 25 14.94 -10.55 -7.49
C TYR A 25 15.56 -11.92 -7.73
N THR A 26 15.39 -12.85 -6.79
CA THR A 26 16.06 -14.17 -6.83
C THR A 26 15.10 -15.34 -6.97
N GLY A 27 13.79 -15.12 -6.80
CA GLY A 27 12.78 -16.17 -6.75
C GLY A 27 12.85 -17.06 -5.50
N THR A 28 13.72 -16.74 -4.53
CA THR A 28 13.85 -17.53 -3.30
C THR A 28 12.59 -17.45 -2.45
N LYS A 29 12.28 -18.56 -1.78
CA LYS A 29 11.05 -18.74 -1.01
C LYS A 29 11.39 -18.87 0.47
N VAL A 30 10.70 -18.09 1.30
CA VAL A 30 10.77 -18.21 2.76
C VAL A 30 9.39 -18.59 3.28
N LYS A 31 9.35 -19.62 4.11
CA LYS A 31 8.12 -20.14 4.72
C LYS A 31 8.18 -19.88 6.23
N PRO A 32 7.43 -18.89 6.74
CA PRO A 32 7.23 -18.72 8.17
C PRO A 32 6.57 -19.97 8.81
N PRO A 33 6.53 -20.05 10.16
CA PRO A 33 5.77 -21.06 10.88
C PRO A 33 4.30 -21.07 10.45
N LYS A 34 3.60 -22.19 10.72
CA LYS A 34 2.15 -22.26 10.47
C LYS A 34 1.42 -21.20 11.30
N LEU A 35 0.49 -20.51 10.66
CA LEU A 35 -0.43 -19.60 11.31
C LEU A 35 -1.43 -20.38 12.16
N PRO A 36 -2.05 -19.72 13.16
CA PRO A 36 -3.17 -20.30 13.88
C PRO A 36 -4.29 -20.78 12.91
N PRO A 37 -4.96 -21.90 13.21
CA PRO A 37 -6.18 -22.29 12.51
C PRO A 37 -7.22 -21.16 12.57
N ASN A 38 -8.03 -21.00 11.53
CA ASN A 38 -9.03 -19.91 11.45
C ASN A 38 -8.47 -18.48 11.51
N ASN A 39 -7.22 -18.25 11.05
CA ASN A 39 -6.60 -16.93 11.00
C ASN A 39 -7.37 -15.88 10.16
N ARG A 40 -8.36 -16.29 9.35
CA ARG A 40 -9.20 -15.43 8.50
C ARG A 40 -8.38 -14.48 7.60
N LEU A 41 -7.14 -14.83 7.27
CA LEU A 41 -6.35 -14.14 6.26
C LEU A 41 -6.82 -14.60 4.88
N GLY A 42 -7.22 -13.67 4.02
CA GLY A 42 -7.72 -14.02 2.70
C GLY A 42 -8.18 -12.84 1.85
N TYR A 43 -8.67 -13.17 0.65
CA TYR A 43 -8.93 -12.30 -0.51
C TYR A 43 -9.58 -10.93 -0.22
N LEU A 44 -10.45 -10.82 0.77
CA LEU A 44 -11.23 -9.58 1.02
C LEU A 44 -10.64 -8.66 2.09
N CYS A 45 -9.77 -9.15 2.98
CA CYS A 45 -9.41 -8.44 4.21
C CYS A 45 -7.96 -8.63 4.69
N GLY A 46 -7.17 -9.48 4.05
CA GLY A 46 -5.79 -9.74 4.45
C GLY A 46 -4.80 -8.71 3.90
N ILE A 47 -4.00 -8.12 4.78
CA ILE A 47 -2.83 -7.30 4.41
C ILE A 47 -1.60 -7.80 5.16
N GLY A 48 -0.44 -7.74 4.50
CA GLY A 48 0.83 -8.22 5.04
C GLY A 48 1.97 -7.27 4.71
N ILE A 49 2.82 -7.00 5.70
CA ILE A 49 3.96 -6.11 5.53
C ILE A 49 5.12 -6.52 6.45
N LEU A 50 6.35 -6.40 5.96
CA LEU A 50 7.55 -6.50 6.77
C LEU A 50 7.86 -5.13 7.41
N THR A 51 8.35 -5.12 8.65
CA THR A 51 8.77 -3.88 9.31
C THR A 51 10.15 -3.39 8.86
N ALA A 52 11.01 -4.30 8.44
CA ALA A 52 12.37 -4.06 7.96
C ALA A 52 12.74 -5.12 6.90
N PRO A 53 13.84 -4.96 6.14
CA PRO A 53 14.32 -6.03 5.27
C PRO A 53 14.42 -7.36 6.02
N LEU A 54 14.08 -8.47 5.36
CA LEU A 54 13.92 -9.78 6.03
C LEU A 54 15.18 -10.22 6.81
N ASN A 55 16.36 -9.84 6.33
CA ASN A 55 17.65 -10.13 6.94
C ASN A 55 18.09 -9.13 8.02
N SER A 56 17.30 -8.08 8.28
CA SER A 56 17.61 -7.09 9.30
C SER A 56 17.34 -7.64 10.70
N PRO A 57 18.14 -7.25 11.72
CA PRO A 57 17.85 -7.62 13.09
C PRO A 57 16.48 -7.07 13.50
N ASN A 58 15.73 -7.85 14.27
CA ASN A 58 14.37 -7.51 14.72
C ASN A 58 13.36 -7.26 13.59
N SER A 59 13.64 -7.72 12.35
CA SER A 59 12.62 -7.73 11.30
C SER A 59 11.42 -8.57 11.73
N ARG A 60 10.23 -8.03 11.49
CA ARG A 60 8.95 -8.65 11.83
C ARG A 60 8.05 -8.65 10.60
N LEU A 61 7.31 -9.73 10.44
CA LEU A 61 6.22 -9.82 9.48
C LEU A 61 4.91 -9.61 10.23
N LEU A 62 4.14 -8.61 9.79
CA LEU A 62 2.81 -8.32 10.30
C LEU A 62 1.80 -8.77 9.27
N LEU A 63 0.86 -9.62 9.66
CA LEU A 63 -0.28 -10.03 8.84
C LEU A 63 -1.56 -9.61 9.56
N CYS A 64 -2.34 -8.72 8.97
CA CYS A 64 -3.59 -8.26 9.54
C CYS A 64 -4.77 -8.95 8.86
N SER A 65 -5.62 -9.56 9.68
CA SER A 65 -6.97 -9.98 9.33
C SER A 65 -7.97 -8.91 9.77
N LYS A 66 -9.26 -9.24 9.66
CA LYS A 66 -10.36 -8.40 10.17
C LYS A 66 -10.39 -8.27 11.70
N ALA A 67 -9.89 -9.28 12.42
CA ALA A 67 -10.06 -9.38 13.87
C ALA A 67 -8.73 -9.31 14.63
N SER A 68 -7.64 -9.74 14.00
CA SER A 68 -6.35 -9.89 14.66
C SER A 68 -5.22 -9.50 13.73
N MET A 69 -4.15 -8.96 14.30
CA MET A 69 -2.84 -8.86 13.70
C MET A 69 -1.96 -10.01 14.20
N PHE A 70 -1.34 -10.73 13.28
CA PHE A 70 -0.36 -11.76 13.56
C PHE A 70 1.04 -11.20 13.34
N GLU A 71 1.89 -11.30 14.36
CA GLU A 71 3.28 -10.87 14.33
C GLU A 71 4.19 -12.09 14.34
N TRP A 72 5.08 -12.17 13.35
CA TRP A 72 6.18 -13.14 13.35
C TRP A 72 7.50 -12.39 13.37
N GLN A 73 8.25 -12.54 14.45
CA GLN A 73 9.65 -12.12 14.48
C GLN A 73 10.47 -13.08 13.63
N VAL A 74 11.15 -12.55 12.62
CA VAL A 74 11.86 -13.37 11.65
C VAL A 74 12.90 -14.24 12.36
N GLY A 75 12.84 -15.56 12.09
CA GLY A 75 13.72 -16.56 12.69
C GLY A 75 13.14 -17.29 13.91
N THR A 76 11.99 -16.87 14.45
CA THR A 76 11.30 -17.62 15.52
C THR A 76 10.35 -18.68 14.96
N ASN A 77 9.89 -19.58 15.83
CA ASN A 77 9.07 -20.74 15.47
C ASN A 77 7.55 -20.54 15.70
N SER A 78 7.12 -19.34 16.09
CA SER A 78 5.73 -19.08 16.48
C SER A 78 5.26 -17.69 16.08
N TRP A 79 3.95 -17.53 15.98
CA TRP A 79 3.28 -16.25 15.80
C TRP A 79 2.78 -15.72 17.14
N SER A 80 2.83 -14.40 17.32
CA SER A 80 2.05 -13.68 18.33
C SER A 80 0.77 -13.17 17.69
N GLU A 81 -0.36 -13.31 18.37
CA GLU A 81 -1.65 -12.81 17.90
C GLU A 81 -2.10 -11.64 18.78
N HIS A 82 -2.48 -10.54 18.13
CA HIS A 82 -2.91 -9.31 18.77
C HIS A 82 -4.31 -8.93 18.28
N PRO A 83 -5.32 -8.81 19.16
CA PRO A 83 -6.67 -8.43 18.74
C PRO A 83 -6.71 -6.98 18.25
N LEU A 84 -7.41 -6.74 17.15
CA LEU A 84 -7.60 -5.41 16.57
C LEU A 84 -8.89 -4.77 17.11
N ALA A 85 -8.77 -3.58 17.69
CA ALA A 85 -9.89 -2.79 18.21
C ALA A 85 -10.54 -1.96 17.10
N LEU A 86 -11.08 -2.62 16.07
CA LEU A 86 -11.57 -1.99 14.85
C LEU A 86 -13.08 -2.17 14.61
N ASP A 87 -13.87 -2.61 15.60
CA ASP A 87 -15.33 -2.83 15.45
C ASP A 87 -15.72 -3.70 14.24
N ARG A 88 -14.87 -4.67 13.88
CA ARG A 88 -14.99 -5.47 12.65
C ARG A 88 -14.81 -4.63 11.38
N GLU A 89 -13.88 -3.69 11.36
CA GLU A 89 -13.31 -3.10 10.15
C GLU A 89 -12.01 -3.79 9.75
N ASN A 90 -11.63 -3.67 8.47
CA ASN A 90 -10.36 -4.19 7.97
C ASN A 90 -9.30 -3.08 7.94
N ILE A 91 -8.03 -3.45 8.12
CA ILE A 91 -6.92 -2.55 7.76
C ILE A 91 -6.77 -2.54 6.24
N TYR A 92 -6.82 -1.36 5.64
CA TYR A 92 -6.72 -1.17 4.19
C TYR A 92 -5.29 -0.86 3.74
N GLN A 93 -4.52 -0.19 4.58
CA GLN A 93 -3.15 0.18 4.29
C GLN A 93 -2.34 0.31 5.59
N ILE A 94 -1.06 -0.03 5.51
CA ILE A 94 -0.09 0.12 6.60
C ILE A 94 1.07 0.96 6.07
N VAL A 95 1.51 1.96 6.82
CA VAL A 95 2.71 2.76 6.53
C VAL A 95 3.55 2.95 7.80
N PHE A 96 4.86 3.12 7.63
CA PHE A 96 5.78 3.39 8.72
C PHE A 96 6.20 4.85 8.68
N PHE A 97 5.97 5.59 9.76
CA PHE A 97 6.25 7.02 9.83
C PHE A 97 6.85 7.40 11.17
N LYS A 98 8.04 8.01 11.15
CA LYS A 98 8.78 8.46 12.35
C LYS A 98 9.00 7.38 13.43
N GLY A 99 9.06 6.12 13.01
CA GLY A 99 9.26 4.97 13.92
C GLY A 99 7.97 4.29 14.36
N ASP A 100 6.82 4.90 14.09
CA ASP A 100 5.51 4.36 14.44
C ASP A 100 4.83 3.72 13.23
N ILE A 101 3.89 2.82 13.52
CA ILE A 101 3.08 2.14 12.52
C ILE A 101 1.75 2.87 12.43
N PHE A 102 1.44 3.42 11.26
CA PHE A 102 0.16 4.03 10.96
C PHE A 102 -0.67 3.12 10.07
N VAL A 103 -1.96 3.02 10.36
CA VAL A 103 -2.91 2.23 9.57
C VAL A 103 -4.18 3.03 9.31
N ILE A 104 -4.78 2.82 8.13
CA ILE A 104 -6.14 3.28 7.84
C ILE A 104 -7.08 2.08 7.76
N ASP A 105 -8.24 2.21 8.39
CA ASP A 105 -9.27 1.17 8.35
C ASP A 105 -10.29 1.38 7.21
N GLY A 106 -11.31 0.52 7.14
CA GLY A 106 -12.37 0.58 6.11
C GLY A 106 -13.22 1.85 6.15
N LEU A 107 -13.24 2.56 7.27
CA LEU A 107 -13.94 3.83 7.46
C LEU A 107 -12.99 5.05 7.30
N MET A 108 -11.77 4.80 6.81
CA MET A 108 -10.70 5.79 6.65
C MET A 108 -10.28 6.47 7.97
N ARG A 109 -10.52 5.82 9.12
CA ARG A 109 -9.99 6.28 10.40
C ARG A 109 -8.50 5.96 10.48
N LEU A 110 -7.72 6.92 10.95
CA LEU A 110 -6.28 6.75 11.15
C LEU A 110 -6.02 6.17 12.53
N HIS A 111 -5.21 5.13 12.61
CA HIS A 111 -4.79 4.53 13.87
C HIS A 111 -3.27 4.41 13.93
N THR A 112 -2.73 4.47 15.14
CA THR A 112 -1.35 4.13 15.46
C THR A 112 -1.28 2.76 16.09
N ILE A 113 -0.27 1.98 15.74
CA ILE A 113 0.04 0.68 16.33
C ILE A 113 1.44 0.74 16.93
N HIS A 114 1.56 0.38 18.21
CA HIS A 114 2.85 0.16 18.87
C HIS A 114 2.97 -1.31 19.22
N LEU A 115 4.09 -1.94 18.85
CA LEU A 115 4.36 -3.34 19.14
C LEU A 115 5.04 -3.57 20.50
N THR A 116 5.75 -2.56 21.00
CA THR A 116 6.56 -2.63 22.22
C THR A 116 6.32 -1.39 23.08
N PRO A 117 6.38 -1.49 24.43
CA PRO A 117 6.65 -2.69 25.24
C PRO A 117 5.46 -3.67 25.32
N GLN A 118 4.25 -3.22 25.00
CA GLN A 118 3.05 -4.04 24.86
C GLN A 118 2.31 -3.59 23.61
N PHE A 119 1.60 -4.51 22.98
CA PHE A 119 0.76 -4.18 21.83
C PHE A 119 -0.30 -3.15 22.24
N SER A 120 -0.39 -2.07 21.48
CA SER A 120 -1.47 -1.10 21.59
C SER A 120 -1.88 -0.60 20.22
N MET A 121 -3.17 -0.29 20.09
CA MET A 121 -3.75 0.33 18.91
C MET A 121 -4.63 1.48 19.38
N GLN A 122 -4.43 2.66 18.80
CA GLN A 122 -5.13 3.88 19.19
C GLN A 122 -5.56 4.65 17.96
N GLU A 123 -6.83 5.04 17.92
CA GLU A 123 -7.35 5.96 16.91
C GLU A 123 -6.72 7.35 17.13
N VAL A 124 -6.24 7.96 16.05
CA VAL A 124 -5.73 9.32 16.06
C VAL A 124 -6.92 10.26 15.93
N ALA A 125 -7.13 11.11 16.92
CA ALA A 125 -8.17 12.13 16.87
C ALA A 125 -7.83 13.15 15.77
N ILE A 126 -8.67 13.20 14.74
CA ILE A 126 -8.49 14.09 13.59
C ILE A 126 -9.74 14.96 13.39
N LYS A 127 -9.54 16.24 13.17
CA LYS A 127 -10.58 17.17 12.73
C LYS A 127 -11.01 16.81 11.30
N LEU A 128 -12.20 16.26 11.18
CA LEU A 128 -12.72 15.78 9.90
C LEU A 128 -13.33 16.95 9.10
N GLU A 129 -12.58 17.50 8.15
CA GLU A 129 -13.06 18.56 7.24
C GLU A 129 -13.73 18.00 5.98
N PHE A 130 -13.52 16.72 5.67
CA PHE A 130 -14.08 16.03 4.52
C PHE A 130 -14.18 14.52 4.80
N ALA A 131 -15.02 13.81 4.03
CA ALA A 131 -15.19 12.37 4.14
C ALA A 131 -14.35 11.65 3.06
N PRO A 132 -13.10 11.22 3.36
CA PRO A 132 -12.32 10.44 2.42
C PRO A 132 -13.02 9.10 2.16
N LEU A 133 -13.14 8.72 0.88
CA LEU A 133 -13.73 7.44 0.47
C LEU A 133 -12.71 6.55 -0.24
N HIS A 134 -11.81 7.18 -0.99
CA HIS A 134 -10.84 6.51 -1.85
C HIS A 134 -9.47 7.15 -1.62
N SER A 135 -8.91 6.85 -0.45
CA SER A 135 -7.69 7.48 0.03
C SER A 135 -6.51 6.52 0.17
N TRP A 136 -5.31 7.06 -0.01
CA TRP A 136 -4.02 6.43 0.27
C TRP A 136 -3.22 7.26 1.27
N LEU A 137 -2.56 6.59 2.20
CA LEU A 137 -1.47 7.18 2.97
C LEU A 137 -0.17 7.14 2.16
N VAL A 138 0.59 8.21 2.21
CA VAL A 138 1.91 8.29 1.58
C VAL A 138 2.89 8.97 2.53
N VAL A 139 4.03 8.33 2.77
CA VAL A 139 5.11 8.93 3.54
C VAL A 139 6.02 9.70 2.58
N CYS A 140 6.22 10.99 2.86
CA CYS A 140 7.03 11.89 2.05
C CYS A 140 8.02 12.64 2.96
N GLY A 141 9.22 12.08 3.10
CA GLY A 141 10.22 12.61 4.02
C GLY A 141 9.71 12.60 5.46
N ASP A 142 9.56 13.79 6.05
CA ASP A 142 9.05 14.00 7.41
C ASP A 142 7.54 14.30 7.46
N MET A 143 6.83 14.16 6.33
CA MET A 143 5.39 14.36 6.21
C MET A 143 4.65 13.04 6.02
N LEU A 144 3.52 12.91 6.70
CA LEU A 144 2.50 11.91 6.42
C LEU A 144 1.40 12.57 5.58
N LEU A 145 1.19 12.06 4.37
CA LEU A 145 0.24 12.61 3.41
C LEU A 145 -0.95 11.68 3.25
N MET A 146 -2.12 12.26 3.01
CA MET A 146 -3.30 11.57 2.50
C MET A 146 -3.60 12.05 1.08
N VAL A 147 -3.63 11.11 0.16
CA VAL A 147 -4.09 11.31 -1.22
C VAL A 147 -5.55 10.91 -1.25
N ASP A 148 -6.46 11.85 -1.49
CA ASP A 148 -7.90 11.59 -1.55
C ASP A 148 -8.46 11.79 -2.95
N GLN A 149 -9.12 10.75 -3.45
CA GLN A 149 -9.81 10.75 -4.73
C GLN A 149 -11.27 11.16 -4.53
N VAL A 150 -11.60 12.39 -4.94
CA VAL A 150 -12.93 12.98 -4.81
C VAL A 150 -13.72 12.78 -6.09
N LEU A 151 -14.87 12.12 -5.99
CA LEU A 151 -15.82 11.96 -7.08
C LEU A 151 -16.70 13.20 -7.22
N SER A 152 -16.79 13.73 -8.43
CA SER A 152 -17.72 14.81 -8.79
C SER A 152 -18.70 14.29 -9.84
N TYR A 153 -19.99 14.35 -9.53
CA TYR A 153 -21.04 14.01 -10.47
C TYR A 153 -21.36 15.25 -11.30
N GLY A 154 -21.04 15.24 -12.60
CA GLY A 154 -21.39 16.33 -13.49
C GLY A 154 -22.91 16.39 -13.71
N GLU A 155 -23.51 17.57 -13.55
CA GLU A 155 -24.96 17.76 -13.54
C GLU A 155 -25.65 17.56 -14.91
N LEU A 156 -24.92 17.43 -16.03
CA LEU A 156 -25.53 17.54 -17.36
C LEU A 156 -25.29 16.39 -18.34
N ASN A 157 -24.24 15.56 -18.19
CA ASN A 157 -23.89 14.56 -19.21
C ASN A 157 -23.69 13.12 -18.68
N GLY A 158 -23.97 12.85 -17.40
CA GLY A 158 -23.74 11.52 -16.80
C GLY A 158 -22.26 11.11 -16.70
N SER A 159 -21.32 11.99 -17.06
CA SER A 159 -19.89 11.79 -16.83
C SER A 159 -19.57 12.00 -15.35
N VAL A 160 -18.86 11.03 -14.77
CA VAL A 160 -18.31 11.15 -13.42
C VAL A 160 -16.87 11.58 -13.56
N ASP A 161 -16.58 12.79 -13.10
CA ASP A 161 -15.23 13.30 -13.03
C ASP A 161 -14.64 12.97 -11.66
N THR A 162 -13.33 12.85 -11.63
CA THR A 162 -12.58 12.61 -10.41
C THR A 162 -11.53 13.70 -10.27
N THR A 163 -11.45 14.31 -9.09
CA THR A 163 -10.34 15.18 -8.74
C THR A 163 -9.52 14.52 -7.66
N ILE A 164 -8.20 14.60 -7.74
CA ILE A 164 -7.33 14.10 -6.68
C ILE A 164 -6.74 15.25 -5.90
N LYS A 165 -6.84 15.17 -4.58
CA LYS A 165 -6.31 16.14 -3.63
C LYS A 165 -5.29 15.48 -2.73
N VAL A 166 -4.31 16.26 -2.27
CA VAL A 166 -3.30 15.81 -1.33
C VAL A 166 -3.38 16.68 -0.09
N PHE A 167 -3.30 16.04 1.06
CA PHE A 167 -3.31 16.67 2.36
C PHE A 167 -2.11 16.18 3.17
N ARG A 168 -1.54 17.06 3.98
CA ARG A 168 -0.54 16.73 4.99
C ARG A 168 -1.22 16.65 6.34
N LEU A 169 -0.89 15.63 7.13
CA LEU A 169 -1.31 15.58 8.52
C LEU A 169 -0.49 16.56 9.35
N ASP A 170 -1.16 17.48 10.03
CA ASP A 170 -0.57 18.41 10.97
C ASP A 170 -0.85 17.96 12.41
N PHE A 171 0.23 17.58 13.11
CA PHE A 171 0.20 17.20 14.52
C PHE A 171 0.40 18.41 15.46
N SER A 172 0.59 19.63 14.92
CA SER A 172 0.83 20.83 15.74
C SER A 172 -0.44 21.40 16.39
N VAL A 173 -1.61 20.91 15.98
CA VAL A 173 -2.93 21.28 16.50
C VAL A 173 -3.62 20.06 17.13
N GLU A 174 -4.54 20.30 18.08
CA GLU A 174 -5.31 19.24 18.75
C GLU A 174 -6.83 19.51 18.62
N PRO A 175 -7.61 18.60 18.01
CA PRO A 175 -7.18 17.39 17.31
C PRO A 175 -6.36 17.69 16.05
N ALA A 176 -5.57 16.72 15.58
CA ALA A 176 -4.75 16.85 14.37
C ALA A 176 -5.63 17.18 13.15
N GLU A 177 -5.07 17.84 12.14
CA GLU A 177 -5.85 18.23 10.95
C GLU A 177 -5.15 17.92 9.62
N TRP A 178 -5.96 17.77 8.57
CA TRP A 178 -5.49 17.54 7.21
C TRP A 178 -5.36 18.87 6.47
N VAL A 179 -4.13 19.35 6.28
CA VAL A 179 -3.85 20.61 5.59
C VAL A 179 -3.60 20.36 4.10
N LYS A 180 -4.36 21.02 3.22
CA LYS A 180 -4.20 20.87 1.76
C LYS A 180 -2.77 21.20 1.34
N LEU A 181 -2.23 20.38 0.44
CA LEU A 181 -0.87 20.51 -0.05
C LEU A 181 -0.82 20.37 -1.59
N GLU A 182 0.11 21.10 -2.22
CA GLU A 182 0.32 21.10 -3.67
C GLU A 182 1.79 20.78 -4.03
N ASN A 183 2.08 20.58 -5.30
CA ASN A 183 3.43 20.38 -5.85
C ASN A 183 4.16 19.12 -5.36
N HIS A 184 3.49 17.97 -5.40
CA HIS A 184 4.10 16.68 -5.07
C HIS A 184 4.02 15.71 -6.24
N ALA A 185 5.01 14.82 -6.36
CA ALA A 185 4.96 13.66 -7.25
C ALA A 185 4.84 12.39 -6.41
N LEU A 186 3.65 11.80 -6.42
CA LEU A 186 3.30 10.66 -5.58
C LEU A 186 2.98 9.45 -6.44
N PHE A 187 3.37 8.28 -5.99
CA PHE A 187 3.17 7.00 -6.67
C PHE A 187 2.26 6.15 -5.83
N VAL A 188 1.12 5.77 -6.41
CA VAL A 188 0.12 4.96 -5.74
C VAL A 188 -0.27 3.77 -6.61
N SER A 189 -0.66 2.69 -5.94
CA SER A 189 -1.20 1.49 -6.56
C SER A 189 -2.69 1.41 -6.23
N VAL A 190 -3.50 0.94 -7.18
CA VAL A 190 -4.93 0.66 -6.95
C VAL A 190 -5.10 -0.32 -5.78
N ASP A 191 -4.23 -1.32 -5.69
CA ASP A 191 -4.15 -2.20 -4.54
C ASP A 191 -3.34 -1.54 -3.42
N ARG A 192 -4.02 -1.14 -2.33
CA ARG A 192 -3.44 -0.46 -1.16
C ARG A 192 -2.57 -1.36 -0.28
N ARG A 193 -2.54 -2.67 -0.56
CA ARG A 193 -1.56 -3.61 0.02
C ARG A 193 -0.15 -3.36 -0.52
N ASN A 194 -0.03 -2.63 -1.63
CA ASN A 194 1.25 -2.24 -2.19
C ASN A 194 1.73 -0.93 -1.57
N PRO A 195 3.05 -0.77 -1.37
CA PRO A 195 3.63 0.45 -0.85
C PRO A 195 3.38 1.64 -1.76
N THR A 196 3.26 2.81 -1.14
CA THR A 196 3.20 4.11 -1.81
C THR A 196 4.56 4.79 -1.71
N PHE A 197 4.86 5.66 -2.68
CA PHE A 197 6.15 6.34 -2.73
C PHE A 197 5.97 7.81 -3.09
N SER A 198 6.98 8.61 -2.75
CA SER A 198 7.08 10.02 -3.13
C SER A 198 8.41 10.27 -3.83
N CYS A 199 8.44 11.25 -4.74
CA CYS A 199 9.65 11.67 -5.44
C CYS A 199 9.80 13.19 -5.34
N MET A 200 10.92 13.66 -4.79
CA MET A 200 11.20 15.09 -4.58
C MET A 200 11.71 15.82 -5.83
N SER A 201 11.96 15.11 -6.95
CA SER A 201 12.44 15.72 -8.20
C SER A 201 12.17 14.79 -9.39
N PRO A 202 10.91 14.57 -9.76
CA PRO A 202 10.56 13.68 -10.86
C PRO A 202 11.18 14.10 -12.21
N GLU A 203 11.50 15.38 -12.38
CA GLU A 203 12.09 15.96 -13.58
C GLU A 203 13.47 15.36 -13.91
N ARG A 204 14.19 14.83 -12.90
CA ARG A 204 15.51 14.20 -13.09
C ARG A 204 15.47 12.97 -13.99
N TRP A 205 14.32 12.32 -14.11
CA TRP A 205 14.10 11.19 -15.00
C TRP A 205 13.08 11.52 -16.11
N GLY A 206 12.76 12.80 -16.31
CA GLY A 206 11.78 13.26 -17.30
C GLY A 206 10.32 13.21 -16.83
N GLY A 207 10.09 12.98 -15.53
CA GLY A 207 8.76 13.04 -14.93
C GLY A 207 8.28 14.47 -14.66
N LYS A 208 7.01 14.58 -14.28
CA LYS A 208 6.30 15.81 -13.88
C LYS A 208 6.13 15.91 -12.36
N SER A 209 6.27 17.11 -11.81
CA SER A 209 5.80 17.48 -10.46
C SER A 209 4.29 17.67 -10.41
N ASN A 210 3.73 17.82 -9.21
CA ASN A 210 2.33 18.14 -8.96
C ASN A 210 1.34 17.13 -9.61
N CYS A 211 1.69 15.86 -9.59
CA CYS A 211 0.87 14.80 -10.18
C CYS A 211 0.95 13.50 -9.36
N ILE A 212 0.00 12.64 -9.62
CA ILE A 212 -0.03 11.27 -9.10
C ILE A 212 0.22 10.30 -10.24
N TYR A 213 1.13 9.38 -10.00
CA TYR A 213 1.44 8.28 -10.87
C TYR A 213 0.69 7.03 -10.39
N PHE A 214 -0.18 6.52 -11.24
CA PHE A 214 -0.86 5.25 -11.05
C PHE A 214 -0.16 4.15 -11.82
N ALA A 215 0.12 3.03 -11.15
CA ALA A 215 0.64 1.86 -11.85
C ALA A 215 -0.43 1.36 -12.83
N ARG A 216 -0.08 1.31 -14.12
CA ARG A 216 -1.00 0.87 -15.18
C ARG A 216 -0.99 -0.65 -15.25
N LEU A 217 -2.18 -1.27 -15.28
CA LEU A 217 -2.34 -2.73 -15.43
C LEU A 217 -2.49 -3.18 -16.90
N SER A 218 -2.36 -2.27 -17.88
CA SER A 218 -2.69 -2.54 -19.29
C SER A 218 -1.56 -3.14 -20.12
N GLU A 219 -1.92 -3.83 -21.20
CA GLU A 219 -1.09 -4.71 -22.06
C GLU A 219 -0.10 -4.01 -23.02
N GLY A 220 0.04 -2.69 -22.97
CA GLY A 220 0.99 -1.96 -23.82
C GLY A 220 2.43 -2.04 -23.26
N PRO A 221 3.45 -2.27 -24.08
CA PRO A 221 4.82 -2.54 -23.60
C PRO A 221 5.55 -1.31 -23.01
N ASP A 222 5.10 -0.08 -23.32
CA ASP A 222 5.98 1.10 -23.19
C ASP A 222 5.61 2.11 -22.09
N GLU A 223 4.44 2.01 -21.44
CA GLU A 223 4.04 2.94 -20.36
C GLU A 223 3.53 2.21 -19.12
N THR A 224 4.38 2.10 -18.10
CA THR A 224 4.07 1.43 -16.83
C THR A 224 3.29 2.31 -15.85
N TRP A 225 3.26 3.63 -16.06
CA TRP A 225 2.66 4.60 -15.15
C TRP A 225 1.79 5.61 -15.91
N THR A 226 0.61 5.91 -15.38
CA THR A 226 -0.24 7.01 -15.84
C THR A 226 -0.12 8.17 -14.88
N ALA A 227 0.31 9.34 -15.38
CA ALA A 227 0.38 10.57 -14.59
C ALA A 227 -0.95 11.34 -14.66
N VAL A 228 -1.43 11.80 -13.51
CA VAL A 228 -2.68 12.56 -13.34
C VAL A 228 -2.37 13.82 -12.54
N ASP A 229 -2.68 14.99 -13.10
CA ASP A 229 -2.39 16.28 -12.45
C ASP A 229 -3.25 16.47 -11.18
N LEU A 230 -2.62 16.97 -10.12
CA LEU A 230 -3.30 17.23 -8.86
C LEU A 230 -4.29 18.40 -8.99
N GLY A 231 -5.48 18.23 -8.40
CA GLY A 231 -6.52 19.26 -8.37
C GLY A 231 -7.28 19.47 -9.70
N GLN A 232 -6.90 18.79 -10.79
CA GLN A 232 -7.61 18.85 -12.05
C GLN A 232 -8.67 17.75 -12.16
N PRO A 233 -9.84 18.02 -12.78
CA PRO A 233 -10.80 16.99 -13.11
C PRO A 233 -10.23 16.03 -14.15
N VAL A 234 -10.35 14.73 -13.87
CA VAL A 234 -9.94 13.67 -14.79
C VAL A 234 -11.10 12.68 -14.91
N LEU A 235 -11.32 12.18 -16.13
CA LEU A 235 -12.32 11.15 -16.40
C LEU A 235 -12.10 9.94 -15.48
N LYS A 236 -13.19 9.46 -14.87
CA LYS A 236 -13.16 8.30 -13.97
C LYS A 236 -12.46 7.08 -14.58
N ASP A 237 -12.56 6.86 -15.88
CA ASP A 237 -11.95 5.69 -16.53
C ASP A 237 -10.42 5.78 -16.62
N THR A 238 -9.84 6.98 -16.55
CA THR A 238 -8.38 7.20 -16.51
C THR A 238 -7.81 6.81 -15.14
N VAL A 239 -8.58 7.04 -14.08
CA VAL A 239 -8.25 6.63 -12.71
C VAL A 239 -9.05 5.36 -12.43
N PHE A 240 -8.54 4.23 -12.96
CA PHE A 240 -9.16 2.90 -13.00
C PHE A 240 -10.36 2.72 -12.06
N PRO A 241 -11.54 2.30 -12.58
CA PRO A 241 -12.73 2.19 -11.77
C PRO A 241 -12.54 1.20 -10.62
N ILE A 242 -12.93 1.69 -9.44
CA ILE A 242 -12.90 1.12 -8.08
C ILE A 242 -13.61 -0.25 -7.94
N TYR A 243 -14.12 -0.83 -9.03
CA TYR A 243 -14.75 -2.14 -9.09
C TYR A 243 -14.03 -3.07 -10.07
N TYR A 244 -12.72 -3.27 -9.89
CA TYR A 244 -12.02 -4.34 -10.58
C TYR A 244 -12.09 -5.64 -9.77
N ASP A 245 -12.39 -6.74 -10.45
CA ASP A 245 -12.36 -8.09 -9.91
C ASP A 245 -10.91 -8.42 -9.48
N LYS A 246 -10.62 -8.30 -8.17
CA LYS A 246 -9.30 -8.51 -7.55
C LYS A 246 -8.65 -9.84 -7.96
N LYS A 247 -9.43 -10.82 -8.47
CA LYS A 247 -8.97 -12.10 -9.03
C LYS A 247 -8.04 -11.93 -10.23
N LYS A 248 -8.31 -10.97 -11.12
CA LYS A 248 -7.45 -10.75 -12.30
C LYS A 248 -6.06 -10.23 -11.91
N LEU A 249 -5.97 -9.41 -10.87
CA LEU A 249 -4.70 -8.89 -10.36
C LEU A 249 -3.84 -10.00 -9.73
N GLU A 250 -4.44 -10.87 -8.92
CA GLU A 250 -3.72 -11.98 -8.29
C GLU A 250 -3.20 -12.97 -9.34
N VAL A 251 -4.00 -13.28 -10.38
CA VAL A 251 -3.55 -14.15 -11.47
C VAL A 251 -2.40 -13.53 -12.25
N GLY A 252 -2.44 -12.23 -12.55
CA GLY A 252 -1.36 -11.52 -13.24
C GLY A 252 -0.07 -11.45 -12.41
N LEU A 253 -0.17 -11.11 -11.12
CA LEU A 253 0.97 -11.09 -10.19
C LEU A 253 1.57 -12.48 -9.99
N LEU A 254 0.75 -13.53 -9.89
CA LEU A 254 1.21 -14.91 -9.81
C LEU A 254 1.90 -15.35 -11.10
N GLN A 255 1.36 -15.00 -12.27
CA GLN A 255 2.00 -15.30 -13.57
C GLN A 255 3.33 -14.58 -13.73
N GLN A 256 3.45 -13.33 -13.29
CA GLN A 256 4.72 -12.58 -13.31
C GLN A 256 5.73 -13.13 -12.30
N ALA A 257 5.30 -13.45 -11.08
CA ALA A 257 6.18 -13.98 -10.03
C ALA A 257 6.65 -15.42 -10.31
N LEU A 258 5.88 -16.20 -11.07
CA LEU A 258 6.20 -17.57 -11.45
C LEU A 258 6.87 -17.67 -12.84
N SER A 259 6.94 -16.57 -13.59
CA SER A 259 7.65 -16.54 -14.87
C SER A 259 9.15 -16.45 -14.64
N PRO A 260 9.96 -17.40 -15.16
CA PRO A 260 11.41 -17.28 -15.11
C PRO A 260 11.86 -16.21 -16.10
N LYS A 261 12.00 -14.96 -15.67
CA LYS A 261 12.76 -13.97 -16.43
C LYS A 261 14.25 -14.26 -16.21
N ALA A 262 14.88 -14.89 -17.19
CA ALA A 262 16.34 -14.90 -17.29
C ALA A 262 16.83 -13.44 -17.39
N PRO A 263 17.91 -13.06 -16.71
CA PRO A 263 18.54 -11.77 -16.98
C PRO A 263 19.19 -11.84 -18.37
N ASP A 264 18.72 -11.02 -19.31
CA ASP A 264 19.45 -10.69 -20.54
C ASP A 264 20.68 -9.86 -20.17
N LEU A 265 21.73 -10.56 -19.74
CA LEU A 265 23.09 -10.09 -19.79
C LEU A 265 23.68 -10.57 -21.10
N HIS A 266 23.60 -9.78 -22.17
CA HIS A 266 24.65 -9.71 -23.20
C HIS A 266 24.46 -8.55 -24.17
N ASN A 267 25.60 -7.92 -24.48
CA ASN A 267 25.90 -7.04 -25.61
C ASN A 267 25.53 -5.55 -25.52
N ARG A 268 26.34 -4.82 -24.74
CA ARG A 268 27.01 -3.62 -25.28
C ARG A 268 28.52 -3.81 -25.19
N SER A 269 29.09 -4.43 -26.22
CA SER A 269 30.50 -4.29 -26.53
C SER A 269 30.74 -2.85 -26.99
N VAL A 270 31.59 -2.16 -26.23
CA VAL A 270 32.24 -0.91 -26.61
C VAL A 270 33.16 -1.24 -27.79
N VAL A 271 33.03 -0.49 -28.88
CA VAL A 271 34.08 -0.38 -29.90
C VAL A 271 34.54 1.07 -29.90
N HIS A 272 35.87 1.20 -29.89
CA HIS A 272 36.69 2.41 -29.83
C HIS A 272 36.29 3.54 -30.78
#